data_AF-A0A6S6XWE0-F1
#
_entry.id   AF-A0A6S6XWE0-F1
#
_cell.length_a   1.000
_cell.length_b   1.000
_cell.length_c   1.000
_cell.angle_alpha   90.00
_cell.angle_beta   90.00
_cell.angle_gamma   90.00
#
_symmetry.space_group_name_H-M   'P 1'
#
loop_
_entity.id
_entity.type
_entity.pdbx_description
1 polymer ?
#
loop_
_entity_poly.entity_id
_entity_poly.type
_entity_poly.pdbx_seq_one_letter_code
_entity_poly.pdbx_strand_id
1 'polypeptide(L)'
;MQDKLQELLDRLDANFSAFQTAWEAKSKTELIDASREITAISDAHYYLTESHGFEPEEIDYLLLFENPLQVVADKWLERTEDLSDFSFALDEVFDKQDALRDCERKEKPSVLEQLHHTADTAAKTARPTKEQEAR
;
A
#
# COMPACT_ATOMS: atom_id res chain seq x y z
N MET A 1 12.30 -30.93 20.42
CA MET A 1 11.82 -29.60 20.02
C MET A 1 12.20 -29.34 18.57
N GLN A 2 13.49 -29.37 18.22
CA GLN A 2 13.94 -29.14 16.84
C GLN A 2 13.34 -30.12 15.81
N ASP A 3 13.19 -31.40 16.13
CA ASP A 3 12.57 -32.38 15.22
C ASP A 3 11.10 -32.07 14.91
N LYS A 4 10.33 -31.66 15.93
CA LYS A 4 8.91 -31.31 15.77
C LYS A 4 8.72 -29.99 15.03
N LEU A 5 9.61 -29.02 15.27
CA LEU A 5 9.63 -27.78 14.50
C LEU A 5 9.88 -28.07 13.02
N GLN A 6 10.88 -28.92 12.72
CA GLN A 6 11.14 -29.32 11.34
C GLN A 6 9.94 -30.06 10.74
N GLU A 7 9.31 -30.97 11.48
CA GLU A 7 8.09 -31.66 11.03
C GLU A 7 6.97 -30.67 10.68
N LEU A 8 6.78 -29.63 11.50
CA LEU A 8 5.78 -28.60 11.23
C LEU A 8 6.11 -27.81 9.97
N LEU A 9 7.36 -27.35 9.82
CA LEU A 9 7.79 -26.60 8.64
C LEU A 9 7.64 -27.44 7.35
N ASP A 10 8.07 -28.69 7.39
CA ASP A 10 7.92 -29.61 6.25
C ASP A 10 6.43 -29.82 5.89
N ARG A 11 5.54 -29.88 6.90
CA ARG A 11 4.09 -30.01 6.69
C ARG A 11 3.49 -28.73 6.11
N LEU A 12 3.90 -27.56 6.57
CA LEU A 12 3.47 -26.26 6.02
C LEU A 12 3.89 -26.12 4.55
N ASP A 13 5.12 -26.51 4.20
CA ASP A 13 5.62 -26.50 2.82
C ASP A 13 4.88 -27.49 1.93
N ALA A 14 4.58 -28.69 2.45
CA ALA A 14 3.77 -29.67 1.73
C ALA A 14 2.33 -29.18 1.50
N ASN A 15 1.71 -28.57 2.51
CA ASN A 15 0.38 -27.96 2.38
C ASN A 15 0.38 -26.85 1.33
N PHE A 16 1.38 -25.96 1.36
CA PHE A 16 1.50 -24.87 0.39
C PHE A 16 1.70 -25.38 -1.03
N SER A 17 2.57 -26.38 -1.22
CA SER A 17 2.79 -27.02 -2.53
C SER A 17 1.53 -27.67 -3.10
N ALA A 18 0.70 -28.25 -2.23
CA ALA A 18 -0.60 -28.81 -2.64
C ALA A 18 -1.56 -27.72 -3.11
N PHE A 19 -1.61 -26.57 -2.42
CA PHE A 19 -2.38 -25.40 -2.87
C PHE A 19 -1.87 -24.86 -4.21
N GLN A 20 -0.55 -24.71 -4.40
CA GLN A 20 0.02 -24.29 -5.67
C GLN A 20 -0.38 -25.21 -6.83
N THR A 21 -0.29 -26.52 -6.62
CA THR A 21 -0.73 -27.52 -7.62
C THR A 21 -2.22 -27.37 -7.94
N ALA A 22 -3.06 -27.13 -6.92
CA ALA A 22 -4.49 -26.91 -7.11
C ALA A 22 -4.79 -25.61 -7.87
N TRP A 23 -4.02 -24.54 -7.63
CA TRP A 23 -4.14 -23.27 -8.34
C TRP A 23 -3.70 -23.38 -9.80
N GLU A 24 -2.61 -24.10 -10.10
CA GLU A 24 -2.16 -24.33 -11.47
C GLU A 24 -3.19 -25.08 -12.33
N ALA A 25 -4.04 -25.91 -11.70
CA ALA A 25 -5.12 -26.61 -12.38
C ALA A 25 -6.37 -25.74 -12.63
N LYS A 26 -6.49 -24.57 -12.00
CA LYS A 26 -7.65 -23.67 -12.13
C LYS A 26 -7.56 -22.79 -13.38
N SER A 27 -8.72 -22.37 -13.88
CA SER A 27 -8.81 -21.36 -14.92
C SER A 27 -8.42 -19.97 -14.40
N LYS A 28 -8.10 -19.05 -15.32
CA LYS A 28 -7.76 -17.67 -14.97
C LYS A 28 -8.88 -16.96 -14.18
N THR A 29 -10.14 -17.22 -14.52
CA THR A 29 -11.29 -16.62 -13.83
C THR A 29 -11.39 -17.14 -12.41
N GLU A 30 -11.27 -18.47 -12.21
CA GLU A 30 -11.29 -19.06 -10.87
C GLU A 30 -10.13 -18.57 -9.99
N LEU A 31 -8.95 -18.31 -10.58
CA LEU A 31 -7.82 -17.71 -9.86
C LEU A 31 -8.07 -16.27 -9.44
N ILE A 32 -8.76 -15.47 -10.27
CA ILE A 32 -9.15 -14.11 -9.92
C ILE A 32 -10.16 -14.13 -8.77
N ASP A 33 -11.17 -15.01 -8.86
CA ASP A 33 -12.20 -15.14 -7.84
C ASP A 33 -11.62 -15.65 -6.51
N ALA A 34 -10.62 -16.54 -6.56
CA ALA A 34 -9.91 -17.07 -5.39
C ALA A 34 -8.76 -16.16 -4.90
N SER A 35 -8.54 -14.99 -5.48
CA SER A 35 -7.36 -14.14 -5.20
C SER A 35 -7.16 -13.85 -3.70
N ARG A 36 -8.25 -13.60 -2.97
CA ARG A 36 -8.19 -13.33 -1.52
C ARG A 36 -7.76 -14.56 -0.72
N GLU A 37 -8.26 -15.74 -1.08
CA GLU A 37 -7.86 -17.01 -0.47
C GLU A 37 -6.38 -17.30 -0.76
N ILE A 38 -5.95 -17.09 -2.01
CA ILE A 38 -4.55 -17.25 -2.44
C ILE A 38 -3.63 -16.34 -1.61
N THR A 39 -3.98 -15.07 -1.45
CA THR A 39 -3.24 -14.13 -0.62
C THR A 39 -3.21 -14.58 0.83
N ALA A 40 -4.36 -14.99 1.40
CA ALA A 40 -4.40 -15.41 2.79
C ALA A 40 -3.52 -16.63 3.08
N ILE A 41 -3.53 -17.62 2.20
CA ILE A 41 -2.67 -18.81 2.29
C ILE A 41 -1.19 -18.44 2.15
N SER A 42 -0.86 -17.54 1.21
CA SER A 42 0.53 -17.11 0.99
C SER A 42 1.09 -16.31 2.17
N ASP A 43 0.30 -15.38 2.72
CA ASP A 43 0.68 -14.57 3.88
C ASP A 43 0.85 -15.44 5.12
N ALA A 44 -0.07 -16.38 5.34
CA ALA A 44 0.01 -17.32 6.46
C ALA A 44 1.26 -18.19 6.37
N HIS A 45 1.58 -18.74 5.19
CA HIS A 45 2.78 -19.56 5.00
C HIS A 45 4.04 -18.74 5.30
N TYR A 46 4.18 -17.57 4.68
CA TYR A 46 5.33 -16.69 4.90
C TYR A 46 5.51 -16.31 6.37
N TYR A 47 4.42 -15.93 7.05
CA TYR A 47 4.48 -15.56 8.46
C TYR A 47 4.95 -16.72 9.33
N LEU A 48 4.41 -17.91 9.12
CA LEU A 48 4.71 -19.10 9.90
C LEU A 48 6.13 -19.62 9.68
N THR A 49 6.67 -19.54 8.45
CA THR A 49 8.01 -20.05 8.15
C THR A 49 9.12 -19.04 8.41
N GLU A 50 8.89 -17.75 8.15
CA GLU A 50 9.95 -16.74 8.18
C GLU A 50 9.95 -15.85 9.43
N SER A 51 8.79 -15.64 10.09
CA SER A 51 8.62 -14.53 11.04
C SER A 51 8.13 -14.91 12.43
N HIS A 52 7.28 -15.93 12.57
CA HIS A 52 6.49 -16.12 13.79
C HIS A 52 7.32 -16.52 15.02
N GLY A 53 8.27 -17.43 14.87
CA GLY A 53 9.07 -17.97 15.98
C GLY A 53 8.21 -18.78 16.97
N PHE A 54 8.17 -20.10 16.81
CA PHE A 54 7.24 -20.95 17.56
C PHE A 54 7.72 -21.33 18.97
N GLU A 55 6.78 -21.32 19.91
CA GLU A 55 6.92 -22.00 21.20
C GLU A 55 6.55 -23.50 21.09
N PRO A 56 7.10 -24.39 21.96
CA PRO A 56 6.89 -25.83 21.86
C PRO A 56 5.42 -26.27 21.89
N GLU A 57 4.59 -25.61 22.69
CA GLU A 57 3.17 -25.90 22.83
C GLU A 57 2.39 -25.54 21.56
N GLU A 58 2.79 -24.47 20.86
CA GLU A 58 2.18 -24.06 19.60
C GLU A 58 2.46 -25.06 18.50
N ILE A 59 3.70 -25.56 18.43
CA ILE A 59 4.10 -26.61 17.49
C ILE A 59 3.25 -27.86 17.70
N ASP A 60 3.14 -28.30 18.96
CA ASP A 60 2.35 -29.49 19.31
C ASP A 60 0.87 -29.32 18.97
N TYR A 61 0.31 -28.12 19.17
CA TYR A 61 -1.07 -27.82 18.82
C TYR A 61 -1.30 -27.77 17.30
N LEU A 62 -0.42 -27.12 16.54
CA LEU A 62 -0.55 -27.02 15.09
C LEU A 62 -0.39 -28.37 14.40
N LEU A 63 0.49 -29.24 14.92
CA LEU A 63 0.66 -30.59 14.39
C LEU A 63 -0.56 -31.50 14.58
N LEU A 64 -1.57 -31.10 15.37
CA LEU A 64 -2.85 -31.81 15.48
C LEU A 64 -3.71 -31.66 14.21
N PHE A 65 -3.47 -30.62 13.41
CA PHE A 65 -4.21 -30.38 12.17
C PHE A 65 -3.57 -31.12 11.00
N GLU A 66 -4.39 -31.66 10.11
CA GLU A 66 -3.93 -32.23 8.84
C GLU A 66 -3.37 -31.15 7.90
N ASN A 67 -4.02 -29.99 7.89
CA ASN A 67 -3.62 -28.82 7.14
C ASN A 67 -3.56 -27.58 8.05
N PRO A 68 -2.52 -27.46 8.91
CA PRO A 68 -2.34 -26.30 9.79
C PRO A 68 -2.30 -24.97 9.03
N LEU A 69 -1.76 -24.98 7.80
CA LEU A 69 -1.69 -23.78 6.97
C LEU A 69 -3.08 -23.23 6.63
N GLN A 70 -4.00 -24.10 6.22
CA GLN A 70 -5.37 -23.71 5.92
C GLN A 70 -6.08 -23.15 7.15
N VAL A 71 -5.91 -23.77 8.32
CA VAL A 71 -6.55 -23.30 9.56
C VAL A 71 -6.14 -21.87 9.91
N VAL A 72 -4.85 -21.55 9.77
CA VAL A 72 -4.34 -20.20 10.03
C VAL A 72 -4.82 -19.22 8.94
N ALA A 73 -4.77 -19.64 7.67
CA ALA A 73 -5.24 -18.82 6.55
C ALA A 73 -6.73 -18.47 6.65
N ASP A 74 -7.58 -19.41 7.07
CA ASP A 74 -9.02 -19.16 7.26
C ASP A 74 -9.26 -18.09 8.33
N LYS A 75 -8.51 -18.14 9.44
CA LYS A 75 -8.58 -17.11 10.49
C LYS A 75 -8.05 -15.76 10.06
N TRP A 76 -7.03 -15.73 9.20
CA TRP A 76 -6.55 -14.50 8.60
C TRP A 76 -7.57 -13.92 7.61
N LEU A 77 -8.20 -14.78 6.81
CA LEU A 77 -9.22 -14.38 5.86
C LEU A 77 -10.42 -13.78 6.59
N GLU A 78 -10.96 -14.45 7.62
CA GLU A 78 -12.05 -13.94 8.49
C GLU A 78 -11.78 -12.52 9.00
N ARG A 79 -10.51 -12.22 9.34
CA ARG A 79 -10.09 -10.89 9.83
C ARG A 79 -10.00 -9.84 8.72
N THR A 80 -9.67 -10.25 7.49
CA THR A 80 -9.47 -9.35 6.34
C THR A 80 -10.69 -9.24 5.42
N GLU A 81 -11.80 -9.95 5.73
CA GLU A 81 -13.07 -9.83 5.00
C GLU A 81 -13.83 -8.54 5.29
N ASP A 82 -13.52 -7.87 6.39
CA ASP A 82 -14.18 -6.62 6.73
C ASP A 82 -13.67 -5.46 5.84
N LEU A 83 -14.26 -5.35 4.66
CA LEU A 83 -14.01 -4.27 3.69
C LEU A 83 -14.89 -3.03 3.97
N SER A 84 -15.61 -2.99 5.09
CA SER A 84 -16.53 -1.90 5.39
C SER A 84 -15.80 -0.59 5.70
N ASP A 85 -14.53 -0.65 6.13
CA ASP A 85 -13.69 0.51 6.44
C ASP A 85 -12.56 0.69 5.40
N PHE A 86 -12.93 0.84 4.13
CA PHE A 86 -12.00 1.33 3.10
C PHE A 86 -11.77 2.85 3.18
N SER A 87 -12.43 3.54 4.12
CA SER A 87 -12.30 4.98 4.36
C SER A 87 -10.85 5.36 4.62
N PHE A 88 -10.12 4.57 5.42
CA PHE A 88 -8.70 4.82 5.70
C PHE A 88 -7.86 4.97 4.42
N ALA A 89 -8.10 4.12 3.41
CA ALA A 89 -7.38 4.21 2.15
C ALA A 89 -7.73 5.48 1.36
N LEU A 90 -8.98 5.95 1.45
CA LEU A 90 -9.41 7.21 0.83
C LEU A 90 -8.85 8.42 1.58
N ASP A 91 -8.85 8.39 2.91
CA ASP A 91 -8.31 9.46 3.75
C ASP A 91 -6.82 9.66 3.45
N GLU A 92 -6.04 8.58 3.37
CA GLU A 92 -4.60 8.63 3.00
C GLU A 92 -4.37 9.16 1.56
N VAL A 93 -5.32 8.94 0.65
CA VAL A 93 -5.27 9.52 -0.70
C VAL A 93 -5.64 11.01 -0.67
N PHE A 94 -6.61 11.41 0.14
CA PHE A 94 -7.06 12.79 0.25
C PHE A 94 -6.11 13.69 1.05
N ASP A 95 -5.40 13.16 2.05
CA ASP A 95 -4.30 13.86 2.72
C ASP A 95 -3.23 14.34 1.73
N LYS A 96 -3.01 13.57 0.64
CA LYS A 96 -2.11 13.96 -0.45
C LYS A 96 -2.69 15.07 -1.34
N GLN A 97 -4.01 15.22 -1.40
CA GLN A 97 -4.64 16.29 -2.17
C GLN A 97 -4.36 17.67 -1.56
N ASP A 98 -4.37 17.79 -0.23
CA ASP A 98 -4.03 19.04 0.45
C ASP A 98 -2.55 19.40 0.26
N ALA A 99 -1.65 18.40 0.32
CA ALA A 99 -0.24 18.59 0.00
C ALA A 99 -0.01 19.08 -1.44
N LEU A 100 -0.78 18.58 -2.42
CA LEU A 100 -0.70 19.03 -3.82
C LEU A 100 -1.25 20.45 -4.01
N ARG A 101 -2.36 20.79 -3.34
CA ARG A 101 -2.94 22.16 -3.38
C ARG A 101 -1.97 23.21 -2.83
N ASP A 102 -1.20 22.87 -1.80
CA ASP A 102 -0.19 23.75 -1.23
C ASP A 102 1.04 23.94 -2.14
N CYS A 103 1.39 22.92 -2.94
CA CYS A 103 2.40 23.04 -3.98
C CYS A 103 1.92 23.94 -5.13
N GLU A 104 0.72 23.73 -5.67
CA GLU A 104 0.16 24.56 -6.75
C GLU A 104 -0.04 26.03 -6.31
N ARG A 105 -0.35 26.27 -5.03
CA ARG A 105 -0.49 27.63 -4.48
C ARG A 105 0.86 28.35 -4.39
N LYS A 106 1.98 27.64 -4.19
CA LYS A 106 3.33 28.22 -4.18
C LYS A 106 3.85 28.54 -5.58
N GLU A 107 3.36 27.87 -6.62
CA GLU A 107 3.80 28.09 -8.01
C GLU A 107 3.12 29.30 -8.68
N LYS A 108 1.96 29.74 -8.17
CA LYS A 108 1.32 30.96 -8.66
C LYS A 108 2.03 32.17 -8.04
N PRO A 109 2.57 33.12 -8.84
CA PRO A 109 3.22 34.31 -8.29
C PRO A 109 2.23 35.00 -7.38
N SER A 110 2.70 35.36 -6.19
CA SER A 110 1.86 36.00 -5.19
C SER A 110 1.22 37.25 -5.79
N VAL A 111 -0.02 37.56 -5.41
CA VAL A 111 -0.70 38.81 -5.81
C VAL A 111 0.20 40.02 -5.51
N LEU A 112 1.00 39.94 -4.45
CA LEU A 112 1.99 40.97 -4.07
C LEU A 112 3.14 41.09 -5.10
N GLU A 113 3.67 39.98 -5.60
CA GLU A 113 4.69 39.97 -6.65
C GLU A 113 4.15 40.48 -7.98
N GLN A 114 2.90 40.12 -8.33
CA GLN A 114 2.21 40.66 -9.50
C GLN A 114 2.01 42.18 -9.39
N LEU A 115 1.68 42.70 -8.21
CA LEU A 115 1.55 44.13 -7.95
C LEU A 115 2.90 44.86 -8.05
N HIS A 116 3.99 44.24 -7.59
CA HIS A 116 5.34 44.80 -7.77
C HIS A 116 5.74 44.86 -9.24
N HIS A 117 5.56 43.77 -10.00
CA HIS A 117 5.88 43.75 -11.42
C HIS A 117 5.04 44.73 -12.26
N THR A 118 3.77 44.91 -11.91
CA THR A 118 2.90 45.89 -12.57
C THR A 118 3.26 47.33 -12.20
N ALA A 119 3.69 47.59 -10.97
CA ALA A 119 4.19 48.90 -10.56
C ALA A 119 5.53 49.26 -11.25
N ASP A 120 6.46 48.31 -11.35
CA ASP A 120 7.75 48.51 -12.01
C ASP A 120 7.62 48.72 -13.53
N THR A 121 6.66 48.04 -14.17
CA THR A 121 6.36 48.24 -15.60
C THR A 121 5.61 49.54 -15.85
N ALA A 122 4.69 49.94 -14.98
CA ALA A 122 4.03 51.25 -15.06
C ALA A 122 5.01 52.42 -14.88
N ALA A 123 5.98 52.29 -13.96
CA ALA A 123 7.01 53.30 -13.73
C ALA A 123 7.99 53.47 -14.91
N LYS A 124 8.32 52.39 -15.64
CA LYS A 124 9.19 52.46 -16.83
C LYS A 124 8.52 53.11 -18.04
N THR A 125 7.20 52.98 -18.17
CA THR A 125 6.44 53.53 -19.31
C THR A 125 6.06 55.02 -19.13
N ALA A 126 6.20 55.55 -17.91
CA ALA A 126 5.75 56.90 -17.54
C ALA A 126 6.87 57.98 -17.51
N ARG A 127 8.04 57.78 -18.12
CA ARG A 127 9.00 58.88 -18.35
C ARG A 127 8.74 59.54 -19.70
N PRO A 128 8.18 60.76 -19.73
CA PRO A 128 7.85 61.44 -20.98
C PRO A 128 9.07 62.17 -21.55
N THR A 129 9.20 62.06 -22.87
CA THR A 129 9.84 63.00 -23.77
C THR A 129 9.38 64.44 -23.49
N LYS A 130 10.34 65.35 -23.26
CA LYS A 130 10.41 66.80 -23.60
C LYS A 130 11.67 67.34 -22.89
N GLU A 131 12.51 68.20 -23.44
CA GLU A 131 12.30 69.30 -24.38
C GLU A 131 13.66 69.70 -24.98
N GLN A 132 13.73 69.94 -26.29
CA GLN A 132 14.90 70.48 -26.98
C GLN A 132 14.55 71.93 -27.38
N GLU A 133 14.97 72.91 -26.58
CA GLU A 133 14.89 74.34 -26.94
C GLU A 133 16.07 74.72 -27.83
N ALA A 134 15.78 75.21 -29.03
CA ALA A 134 16.72 75.92 -29.89
C ALA A 134 16.08 77.25 -30.32
N ARG A 135 16.66 78.36 -29.85
CA ARG A 135 16.65 79.67 -30.51
C ARG A 135 17.99 80.36 -30.28
#